data_AF-A0A1E7FI27-F1
#
_entry.id   AF-A0A1E7FI27-F1
#
_cell.length_a   1.000
_cell.length_b   1.000
_cell.length_c   1.000
_cell.angle_alpha   90.00
_cell.angle_beta   90.00
_cell.angle_gamma   90.00
#
_symmetry.space_group_name_H-M   'P 1'
#
loop_
_entity.id
_entity.type
_entity.pdbx_description
1 polymer ?
#
loop_
_entity_poly.entity_id
_entity_poly.type
_entity_poly.pdbx_seq_one_letter_code
_entity_poly.pdbx_strand_id
1 'polypeptide(L)'
;MCKFLNALLEFYGDYALIRPIQIHDFTKSELQLLKTGQIQIFPYRDKSGRPICCWVGDFTLSSSNTKERMKIALYLFYAMSDNVESQRKGVISLAWMAYFNSDIAVPSLFPTSEDATTNLSIIYDALPLRICSHHFCLPDKPHFHLLRSLMALAMSSCHKQRLKFHVGEEIELRYTVKSYGIPIELVPITNTGTIKTTYWKQWIRLRDTLDGMKAKQQQIIINGGGDYGENSSGGAANNNSFPIMIECPGSTDVIFRAGTTLICHPGNAMFQNLMESKQYEHSIASQVGKMAVIRSIIDEVKNRGGRFLQWDSRGWWTEFNGKSYVHAKVAVAVRDFKSRKIAKQNRQICNSSTSLFQNQDGKKRKLSTNGTN
;
A
#
# COMPACT_ATOMS: atom_id res chain seq x y z
N MET A 1 19.49 -16.77 -0.25
CA MET A 1 19.09 -17.28 1.09
C MET A 1 20.15 -16.95 2.14
N CYS A 2 21.42 -17.31 1.95
CA CYS A 2 22.49 -17.05 2.93
C CYS A 2 22.64 -15.57 3.34
N LYS A 3 22.54 -14.62 2.40
CA LYS A 3 22.60 -13.17 2.70
C LYS A 3 21.50 -12.71 3.68
N PHE A 4 20.29 -13.25 3.53
CA PHE A 4 19.16 -12.91 4.42
C PHE A 4 19.40 -13.41 5.84
N LEU A 5 19.86 -14.65 6.00
CA LEU A 5 20.15 -15.23 7.31
C LEU A 5 21.30 -14.49 8.02
N ASN A 6 22.34 -14.10 7.27
CA ASN A 6 23.43 -13.28 7.82
C ASN A 6 22.91 -11.92 8.32
N ALA A 7 22.04 -11.27 7.54
CA ALA A 7 21.41 -10.01 7.96
C ALA A 7 20.53 -10.22 9.21
N LEU A 8 19.74 -11.30 9.29
CA LEU A 8 18.97 -11.61 10.49
C LEU A 8 19.89 -11.79 11.71
N LEU A 9 20.97 -12.56 11.58
CA LEU A 9 21.94 -12.76 12.66
C LEU A 9 22.56 -11.43 13.10
N GLU A 10 22.95 -10.57 12.17
CA GLU A 10 23.59 -9.28 12.46
C GLU A 10 22.67 -8.28 13.17
N PHE A 11 21.41 -8.19 12.71
CA PHE A 11 20.45 -7.19 13.21
C PHE A 11 19.60 -7.67 14.40
N TYR A 12 19.33 -8.97 14.50
CA TYR A 12 18.48 -9.55 15.53
C TYR A 12 19.22 -10.51 16.47
N GLY A 13 20.31 -11.13 16.04
CA GLY A 13 21.02 -12.15 16.82
C GLY A 13 20.51 -13.57 16.58
N ASP A 14 21.06 -14.54 17.31
CA ASP A 14 20.88 -15.98 17.04
C ASP A 14 19.42 -16.43 17.08
N TYR A 15 18.58 -15.82 17.94
CA TYR A 15 17.17 -16.22 18.06
C TYR A 15 16.39 -16.04 16.75
N ALA A 16 16.80 -15.12 15.88
CA ALA A 16 16.16 -14.90 14.58
C ALA A 16 16.44 -16.01 13.57
N LEU A 17 17.42 -16.88 13.86
CA LEU A 17 17.67 -18.10 13.09
C LEU A 17 16.82 -19.29 13.58
N ILE A 18 16.31 -19.20 14.81
CA ILE A 18 15.54 -20.28 15.47
C ILE A 18 14.03 -20.06 15.29
N ARG A 19 13.58 -18.81 15.19
CA ARG A 19 12.17 -18.46 14.98
C ARG A 19 11.98 -17.25 14.06
N PRO A 20 10.79 -17.10 13.46
CA PRO A 20 10.37 -15.86 12.83
C PRO A 20 10.63 -14.62 13.69
N ILE A 21 11.17 -13.55 13.09
CA ILE A 21 11.23 -12.23 13.72
C ILE A 21 9.83 -11.63 13.85
N GLN A 22 9.62 -10.86 14.91
CA GLN A 22 8.33 -10.33 15.34
C GLN A 22 8.47 -8.86 15.74
N ILE A 23 7.36 -8.12 15.77
CA ILE A 23 7.35 -6.72 16.22
C ILE A 23 7.82 -6.55 17.68
N HIS A 24 7.68 -7.60 18.49
CA HIS A 24 8.13 -7.65 19.88
C HIS A 24 9.66 -7.78 20.02
N ASP A 25 10.39 -8.03 18.93
CA ASP A 25 11.86 -8.10 18.91
C ASP A 25 12.53 -6.72 18.84
N PHE A 26 11.71 -5.67 18.74
CA PHE A 26 12.18 -4.29 18.82
C PHE A 26 12.39 -3.85 20.27
N THR A 27 13.47 -3.11 20.50
CA THR A 27 13.66 -2.36 21.74
C THR A 27 12.61 -1.24 21.86
N LYS A 28 12.51 -0.63 23.06
CA LYS A 28 11.63 0.53 23.25
C LYS A 28 11.98 1.70 22.33
N SER A 29 13.27 1.96 22.08
CA SER A 29 13.72 3.03 21.17
C SER A 29 13.36 2.71 19.72
N GLU A 30 13.63 1.49 19.27
CA GLU A 30 13.30 1.01 17.92
C GLU A 30 11.79 1.06 17.67
N LEU A 31 10.97 0.71 18.67
CA LEU A 31 9.51 0.79 18.55
C LEU A 31 9.00 2.23 18.52
N GLN A 32 9.62 3.15 19.28
CA GLN A 32 9.31 4.58 19.20
C GLN A 32 9.66 5.13 17.81
N LEU A 33 10.81 4.72 17.28
CA LEU A 33 11.25 5.08 15.95
C LEU A 33 10.30 4.56 14.88
N LEU A 34 9.90 3.28 14.96
CA LEU A 34 8.89 2.68 14.09
C LEU A 34 7.60 3.52 14.12
N LYS A 35 7.11 3.91 15.30
CA LYS A 35 5.87 4.67 15.49
C LYS A 35 5.88 6.07 14.88
N THR A 36 7.05 6.64 14.57
CA THR A 36 7.15 7.93 13.85
C THR A 36 6.52 7.87 12.45
N GLY A 37 6.50 6.68 11.83
CA GLY A 37 5.91 6.47 10.50
C GLY A 37 6.74 7.09 9.37
N GLN A 38 8.04 7.23 9.54
CA GLN A 38 8.91 7.66 8.44
C GLN A 38 9.14 6.57 7.39
N ILE A 39 8.98 5.31 7.78
CA ILE A 39 8.97 4.15 6.88
C ILE A 39 7.61 3.48 7.07
N GLN A 40 6.79 3.45 6.02
CA GLN A 40 5.44 2.90 6.08
C GLN A 40 5.17 1.95 4.93
N ILE A 41 4.34 0.94 5.17
CA ILE A 41 3.80 0.08 4.12
C ILE A 41 2.42 0.61 3.73
N PHE A 42 2.15 0.71 2.42
CA PHE A 42 0.84 1.12 1.96
C PHE A 42 -0.21 0.03 2.26
N PRO A 43 -1.43 0.40 2.66
CA PRO A 43 -2.52 -0.56 2.87
C PRO A 43 -3.06 -1.17 1.55
N TYR A 44 -2.47 -0.81 0.41
CA TYR A 44 -2.87 -1.20 -0.94
C TYR A 44 -1.65 -1.41 -1.82
N ARG A 45 -1.87 -2.14 -2.92
CA ARG A 45 -0.87 -2.39 -3.96
C ARG A 45 -0.90 -1.32 -5.03
N ASP A 46 0.19 -1.23 -5.79
CA ASP A 46 0.20 -0.48 -7.06
C ASP A 46 -0.71 -1.16 -8.12
N LYS A 47 -0.85 -0.52 -9.29
CA LYS A 47 -1.66 -1.06 -10.40
C LYS A 47 -1.24 -2.46 -10.88
N SER A 48 -0.01 -2.88 -10.59
CA SER A 48 0.54 -4.18 -10.99
C SER A 48 0.38 -5.25 -9.91
N GLY A 49 -0.08 -4.87 -8.71
CA GLY A 49 -0.23 -5.79 -7.58
C GLY A 49 0.98 -5.89 -6.66
N ARG A 50 1.90 -4.93 -6.69
CA ARG A 50 3.08 -4.90 -5.83
C ARG A 50 2.76 -4.07 -4.58
N PRO A 51 3.08 -4.55 -3.36
CA PRO A 51 2.99 -3.69 -2.18
C PRO A 51 4.04 -2.58 -2.29
N ILE A 52 3.80 -1.48 -1.60
CA ILE A 52 4.65 -0.29 -1.64
C ILE A 52 5.17 -0.01 -0.24
N CYS A 53 6.49 -0.03 -0.09
CA CYS A 53 7.18 0.49 1.08
C CYS A 53 7.60 1.93 0.80
N CYS A 54 7.07 2.86 1.57
CA CYS A 54 7.25 4.29 1.39
C CYS A 54 8.09 4.89 2.52
N TRP A 55 9.13 5.59 2.13
CA TRP A 55 10.02 6.34 2.98
C TRP A 55 9.65 7.83 2.84
N VAL A 56 9.40 8.51 3.96
CA VAL A 56 9.02 9.93 4.02
C VAL A 56 9.78 10.63 5.16
N GLY A 57 9.65 11.95 5.27
CA GLY A 57 10.34 12.71 6.31
C GLY A 57 11.84 12.74 6.03
N ASP A 58 12.65 12.59 7.08
CA ASP A 58 14.11 12.51 6.98
C ASP A 58 14.63 11.06 7.02
N PHE A 59 13.77 10.07 6.76
CA PHE A 59 14.06 8.64 6.89
C PHE A 59 14.66 8.24 8.23
N THR A 60 14.28 8.95 9.29
CA THR A 60 14.77 8.79 10.66
C THR A 60 16.27 9.06 10.83
N LEU A 61 16.91 9.75 9.89
CA LEU A 61 18.35 10.03 9.94
C LEU A 61 18.73 10.89 11.15
N SER A 62 17.89 11.85 11.54
CA SER A 62 18.11 12.71 12.72
C SER A 62 17.86 12.03 14.06
N SER A 63 17.09 10.93 14.07
CA SER A 63 16.53 10.34 15.29
C SER A 63 17.03 8.93 15.60
N SER A 64 17.93 8.38 14.78
CA SER A 64 18.42 7.01 14.94
C SER A 64 19.77 6.78 14.30
N ASN A 65 20.42 5.67 14.66
CA ASN A 65 21.59 5.19 13.94
C ASN A 65 21.21 4.29 12.75
N THR A 66 22.17 4.02 11.87
CA THR A 66 21.95 3.17 10.69
C THR A 66 21.45 1.77 11.06
N LYS A 67 21.96 1.16 12.14
CA LYS A 67 21.58 -0.19 12.54
C LYS A 67 20.09 -0.31 12.89
N GLU A 68 19.56 0.63 13.67
CA GLU A 68 18.13 0.65 14.04
C GLU A 68 17.21 0.79 12.82
N ARG A 69 17.55 1.70 11.89
CA ARG A 69 16.78 1.90 10.65
C ARG A 69 16.72 0.65 9.80
N MET A 70 17.87 -0.01 9.67
CA MET A 70 18.03 -1.18 8.83
C MET A 70 17.35 -2.40 9.43
N LYS A 71 17.43 -2.55 10.76
CA LYS A 71 16.65 -3.56 11.50
C LYS A 71 15.14 -3.37 11.26
N ILE A 72 14.63 -2.14 11.41
CA ILE A 72 13.22 -1.82 11.11
C ILE A 72 12.87 -2.18 9.67
N ALA A 73 13.65 -1.70 8.70
CA ALA A 73 13.40 -1.94 7.28
C ALA A 73 13.36 -3.44 6.97
N LEU A 74 14.32 -4.21 7.50
CA LEU A 74 14.39 -5.67 7.32
C LEU A 74 13.12 -6.36 7.82
N TYR A 75 12.61 -5.98 9.00
CA TYR A 75 11.33 -6.49 9.49
C TYR A 75 10.14 -6.10 8.61
N LEU A 76 10.08 -4.86 8.10
CA LEU A 76 8.99 -4.44 7.20
C LEU A 76 8.96 -5.27 5.92
N PHE A 77 10.12 -5.51 5.30
CA PHE A 77 10.21 -6.38 4.14
C PHE A 77 9.94 -7.85 4.46
N TYR A 78 10.36 -8.32 5.63
CA TYR A 78 10.00 -9.64 6.12
C TYR A 78 8.47 -9.79 6.32
N ALA A 79 7.81 -8.84 6.96
CA ALA A 79 6.36 -8.84 7.15
C ALA A 79 5.61 -8.84 5.81
N MET A 80 6.04 -8.01 4.84
CA MET A 80 5.46 -8.03 3.49
C MET A 80 5.66 -9.38 2.78
N SER A 81 6.67 -10.16 3.18
CA SER A 81 6.99 -11.45 2.58
C SER A 81 6.06 -12.56 3.02
N ASP A 82 5.26 -12.35 4.07
CA ASP A 82 4.20 -13.28 4.49
C ASP A 82 3.16 -13.54 3.37
N ASN A 83 3.05 -12.61 2.42
CA ASN A 83 2.08 -12.69 1.34
C ASN A 83 2.69 -13.30 0.05
N VAL A 84 2.13 -14.42 -0.42
CA VAL A 84 2.60 -15.13 -1.63
C VAL A 84 2.56 -14.27 -2.89
N GLU A 85 1.55 -13.40 -3.04
CA GLU A 85 1.49 -12.50 -4.19
C GLU A 85 2.63 -11.47 -4.16
N SER A 86 2.98 -10.94 -2.98
CA SER A 86 4.13 -10.05 -2.79
C SER A 86 5.45 -10.75 -3.11
N GLN A 87 5.61 -12.01 -2.74
CA GLN A 87 6.80 -12.80 -3.11
C GLN A 87 6.93 -12.95 -4.63
N ARG A 88 5.82 -13.27 -5.32
CA ARG A 88 5.80 -13.46 -6.78
C ARG A 88 6.02 -12.16 -7.54
N LYS A 89 5.32 -11.10 -7.15
CA LYS A 89 5.31 -9.84 -7.88
C LYS A 89 6.45 -8.90 -7.49
N GLY A 90 7.06 -9.11 -6.33
CA GLY A 90 8.04 -8.21 -5.74
C GLY A 90 7.39 -6.94 -5.17
N VAL A 91 8.21 -5.99 -4.77
CA VAL A 91 7.81 -4.79 -4.02
C VAL A 91 8.29 -3.50 -4.68
N ILE A 92 7.62 -2.40 -4.38
CA ILE A 92 8.05 -1.05 -4.77
C ILE A 92 8.63 -0.33 -3.56
N SER A 93 9.81 0.24 -3.71
CA SER A 93 10.37 1.18 -2.73
C SER A 93 10.13 2.61 -3.23
N LEU A 94 9.42 3.42 -2.46
CA LEU A 94 9.12 4.82 -2.79
C LEU A 94 9.76 5.73 -1.74
N ALA A 95 10.80 6.47 -2.11
CA ALA A 95 11.40 7.50 -1.27
C ALA A 95 10.87 8.88 -1.67
N TRP A 96 10.14 9.52 -0.76
CA TRP A 96 9.50 10.82 -0.98
C TRP A 96 10.26 11.92 -0.21
N MET A 97 11.20 12.58 -0.89
CA MET A 97 12.11 13.57 -0.30
C MET A 97 11.64 15.02 -0.50
N ALA A 98 10.37 15.23 -0.87
CA ALA A 98 9.87 16.57 -1.18
C ALA A 98 10.04 17.60 -0.03
N TYR A 99 10.06 17.13 1.22
CA TYR A 99 10.18 17.93 2.45
C TYR A 99 11.46 17.65 3.23
N PHE A 100 12.42 16.99 2.58
CA PHE A 100 13.67 16.59 3.21
C PHE A 100 14.55 17.84 3.41
N ASN A 101 14.95 18.11 4.66
CA ASN A 101 15.87 19.20 4.94
C ASN A 101 17.29 18.78 4.51
N SER A 102 17.78 19.36 3.42
CA SER A 102 19.03 18.95 2.79
C SER A 102 20.29 19.38 3.53
N ASP A 103 20.21 20.42 4.36
CA ASP A 103 21.36 20.95 5.11
C ASP A 103 21.90 19.96 6.15
N ILE A 104 21.08 18.99 6.58
CA ILE A 104 21.43 18.00 7.62
C ILE A 104 21.91 16.67 7.01
N ALA A 105 21.66 16.42 5.73
CA ALA A 105 21.32 15.06 5.35
C ALA A 105 22.11 14.39 4.21
N VAL A 106 22.80 15.15 3.35
CA VAL A 106 23.67 14.52 2.33
C VAL A 106 24.83 13.73 2.97
N PRO A 107 25.54 14.27 3.99
CA PRO A 107 26.61 13.52 4.67
C PRO A 107 26.10 12.33 5.50
N SER A 108 24.88 12.40 6.04
CA SER A 108 24.32 11.30 6.84
C SER A 108 23.67 10.19 6.01
N LEU A 109 23.25 10.49 4.78
CA LEU A 109 22.85 9.49 3.79
C LEU A 109 24.05 8.71 3.23
N PHE A 110 25.22 9.36 3.17
CA PHE A 110 26.47 8.77 2.72
C PHE A 110 27.57 9.06 3.74
N PRO A 111 27.57 8.37 4.90
CA PRO A 111 28.67 8.47 5.82
C PRO A 111 29.97 8.18 5.06
N THR A 112 30.99 8.99 5.32
CA THR A 112 32.31 8.89 4.68
C THR A 112 33.06 7.62 5.03
N SER A 113 32.55 6.78 5.94
CA SER A 113 33.12 5.48 6.23
C SER A 113 32.73 4.44 5.18
N GLU A 114 33.70 3.60 4.82
CA GLU A 114 33.57 2.47 3.90
C GLU A 114 32.42 1.51 4.30
N ASP A 115 32.06 1.50 5.59
CA ASP A 115 30.97 0.68 6.13
C ASP A 115 29.59 1.10 5.65
N ALA A 116 29.33 2.38 5.37
CA ALA A 116 27.96 2.85 5.20
C ALA A 116 27.35 2.65 3.80
N THR A 117 28.15 2.81 2.75
CA THR A 117 27.76 2.44 1.37
C THR A 117 27.63 0.92 1.23
N THR A 118 28.47 0.17 1.94
CA THR A 118 28.43 -1.28 2.04
C THR A 118 27.10 -1.76 2.65
N ASN A 119 26.62 -1.09 3.71
CA ASN A 119 25.41 -1.50 4.44
C ASN A 119 24.11 -1.45 3.61
N LEU A 120 23.86 -0.37 2.84
CA LEU A 120 22.59 -0.24 2.11
C LEU A 120 22.45 -1.31 1.00
N SER A 121 23.53 -1.57 0.28
CA SER A 121 23.55 -2.57 -0.78
C SER A 121 23.42 -3.99 -0.23
N ILE A 122 24.10 -4.30 0.89
CA ILE A 122 24.00 -5.58 1.59
C ILE A 122 22.56 -5.85 2.00
N ILE A 123 21.87 -4.85 2.56
CA ILE A 123 20.51 -5.04 3.06
C ILE A 123 19.55 -5.30 1.90
N TYR A 124 19.62 -4.52 0.83
CA TYR A 124 18.76 -4.74 -0.33
C TYR A 124 19.00 -6.10 -0.99
N ASP A 125 20.25 -6.55 -1.05
CA ASP A 125 20.62 -7.88 -1.52
C ASP A 125 20.20 -9.00 -0.54
N ALA A 126 20.00 -8.68 0.73
CA ALA A 126 19.60 -9.60 1.77
C ALA A 126 18.08 -9.71 1.94
N LEU A 127 17.27 -8.83 1.34
CA LEU A 127 15.83 -8.85 1.55
C LEU A 127 15.18 -10.17 1.09
N PRO A 128 14.14 -10.67 1.80
CA PRO A 128 13.39 -11.86 1.39
C PRO A 128 12.45 -11.60 0.20
N LEU A 129 12.44 -10.36 -0.33
CA LEU A 129 11.60 -9.92 -1.43
C LEU A 129 12.42 -9.22 -2.50
N ARG A 130 12.04 -9.45 -3.76
CA ARG A 130 12.60 -8.72 -4.90
C ARG A 130 12.04 -7.30 -4.92
N ILE A 131 12.90 -6.29 -4.81
CA ILE A 131 12.52 -4.91 -5.15
C ILE A 131 12.45 -4.77 -6.66
N CYS A 132 11.28 -4.42 -7.20
CA CYS A 132 11.05 -4.24 -8.62
C CYS A 132 11.47 -2.87 -9.13
N SER A 133 11.30 -1.84 -8.30
CA SER A 133 11.63 -0.46 -8.65
C SER A 133 11.87 0.35 -7.38
N HIS A 134 12.84 1.24 -7.44
CA HIS A 134 13.02 2.29 -6.45
C HIS A 134 12.64 3.63 -7.10
N HIS A 135 11.60 4.26 -6.58
CA HIS A 135 11.18 5.60 -7.00
C HIS A 135 11.73 6.61 -5.99
N PHE A 136 12.59 7.51 -6.45
CA PHE A 136 13.11 8.62 -5.67
C PHE A 136 12.46 9.90 -6.17
N CYS A 137 11.60 10.49 -5.35
CA CYS A 137 10.91 11.75 -5.65
C CYS A 137 11.64 12.89 -4.95
N LEU A 138 12.39 13.67 -5.72
CA LEU A 138 13.31 14.69 -5.26
C LEU A 138 12.83 16.10 -5.65
N PRO A 139 12.96 17.11 -4.78
CA PRO A 139 12.82 18.50 -5.18
C PRO A 139 13.82 18.87 -6.27
N ASP A 140 13.45 19.77 -7.17
CA ASP A 140 14.39 20.34 -8.15
C ASP A 140 15.30 21.39 -7.50
N LYS A 141 16.34 20.92 -6.81
CA LYS A 141 17.38 21.76 -6.20
C LYS A 141 18.78 21.19 -6.46
N PRO A 142 19.83 22.02 -6.59
CA PRO A 142 21.19 21.57 -6.94
C PRO A 142 21.74 20.41 -6.08
N HIS A 143 21.53 20.44 -4.77
CA HIS A 143 22.01 19.37 -3.88
C HIS A 143 21.30 18.03 -4.10
N PHE A 144 20.04 18.01 -4.56
CA PHE A 144 19.35 16.76 -4.89
C PHE A 144 19.85 16.15 -6.21
N HIS A 145 20.37 16.96 -7.13
CA HIS A 145 21.06 16.45 -8.32
C HIS A 145 22.36 15.73 -7.96
N LEU A 146 23.13 16.26 -7.00
CA LEU A 146 24.30 15.57 -6.44
C LEU A 146 23.90 14.29 -5.68
N LEU A 147 22.88 14.39 -4.82
CA LEU A 147 22.37 13.26 -4.05
C LEU A 147 21.96 12.09 -4.96
N ARG A 148 21.30 12.39 -6.08
CA ARG A 148 20.95 11.40 -7.10
C ARG A 148 22.18 10.63 -7.61
N SER A 149 23.26 11.34 -7.94
CA SER A 149 24.50 10.73 -8.42
C SER A 149 25.12 9.83 -7.35
N LEU A 150 25.16 10.28 -6.09
CA LEU A 150 25.67 9.49 -4.96
C LEU A 150 24.82 8.23 -4.72
N MET A 151 23.49 8.35 -4.74
CA MET A 151 22.56 7.22 -4.64
C MET A 151 22.77 6.21 -5.77
N ALA A 152 22.94 6.72 -7.00
CA ALA A 152 23.21 5.86 -8.14
C ALA A 152 24.53 5.10 -7.97
N LEU A 153 25.59 5.73 -7.45
CA LEU A 153 26.89 5.08 -7.22
C LEU A 153 26.85 4.03 -6.11
N ALA A 154 26.19 4.33 -4.99
CA ALA A 154 26.14 3.47 -3.79
C ALA A 154 25.32 2.19 -3.97
N MET A 155 24.41 2.14 -4.96
CA MET A 155 23.58 0.97 -5.21
C MET A 155 24.36 -0.12 -5.98
N SER A 156 24.09 -1.39 -5.67
CA SER A 156 24.66 -2.51 -6.42
C SER A 156 24.19 -2.51 -7.87
N SER A 157 24.92 -3.18 -8.76
CA SER A 157 24.64 -3.21 -10.21
C SER A 157 23.23 -3.71 -10.53
N CYS A 158 22.71 -4.70 -9.79
CA CYS A 158 21.37 -5.24 -9.99
C CYS A 158 20.26 -4.24 -9.58
N HIS A 159 20.52 -3.41 -8.58
CA HIS A 159 19.57 -2.40 -8.11
C HIS A 159 19.64 -1.10 -8.93
N LYS A 160 20.81 -0.73 -9.46
CA LYS A 160 21.00 0.43 -10.35
C LYS A 160 20.01 0.45 -11.51
N GLN A 161 19.77 -0.70 -12.16
CA GLN A 161 18.81 -0.83 -13.27
C GLN A 161 17.34 -0.58 -12.86
N ARG A 162 17.05 -0.64 -11.56
CA ARG A 162 15.71 -0.48 -10.98
C ARG A 162 15.51 0.91 -10.36
N LEU A 163 16.51 1.78 -10.42
CA LEU A 163 16.43 3.16 -9.93
C LEU A 163 15.61 4.02 -10.91
N LYS A 164 14.67 4.79 -10.36
CA LYS A 164 13.88 5.79 -11.07
C LYS A 164 13.92 7.09 -10.26
N PHE A 165 14.64 8.07 -10.77
CA PHE A 165 14.70 9.40 -10.17
C PHE A 165 13.67 10.31 -10.84
N HIS A 166 12.86 10.98 -10.03
CA HIS A 166 11.87 11.96 -10.44
C HIS A 166 12.26 13.27 -9.75
N VAL A 167 12.44 14.33 -10.54
CA VAL A 167 12.84 15.65 -10.05
C VAL A 167 11.77 16.64 -10.51
N GLY A 168 11.28 17.48 -9.61
CA GLY A 168 10.27 18.48 -9.94
C GLY A 168 9.54 19.01 -8.72
N GLU A 169 8.47 19.76 -8.97
CA GLU A 169 7.56 20.23 -7.92
C GLU A 169 6.71 19.08 -7.37
N GLU A 170 6.17 19.24 -6.16
CA GLU A 170 5.39 18.20 -5.48
C GLU A 170 4.26 17.63 -6.36
N ILE A 171 3.57 18.51 -7.08
CA ILE A 171 2.46 18.12 -7.95
C ILE A 171 2.94 17.31 -9.17
N GLU A 172 4.08 17.68 -9.75
CA GLU A 172 4.70 16.96 -10.87
C GLU A 172 5.18 15.58 -10.43
N LEU A 173 5.81 15.49 -9.25
CA LEU A 173 6.24 14.23 -8.66
C LEU A 173 5.03 13.30 -8.44
N ARG A 174 3.90 13.84 -7.94
CA ARG A 174 2.65 13.09 -7.78
C ARG A 174 2.16 12.57 -9.13
N TYR A 175 2.02 13.40 -10.15
CA TYR A 175 1.57 12.95 -11.47
C TYR A 175 2.51 11.90 -12.07
N THR A 176 3.82 12.09 -11.90
CA THR A 176 4.84 11.17 -12.40
C THR A 176 4.69 9.80 -11.76
N VAL A 177 4.69 9.68 -10.42
CA VAL A 177 4.53 8.37 -9.77
C VAL A 177 3.17 7.73 -10.01
N LYS A 178 2.11 8.55 -10.18
CA LYS A 178 0.78 8.06 -10.55
C LYS A 178 0.79 7.34 -11.90
N SER A 179 1.61 7.78 -12.86
CA SER A 179 1.74 7.09 -14.16
C SER A 179 2.27 5.65 -14.02
N TYR A 180 3.11 5.40 -13.01
CA TYR A 180 3.58 4.05 -12.64
C TYR A 180 2.52 3.22 -11.92
N GLY A 181 1.35 3.79 -11.63
CA GLY A 181 0.26 3.15 -10.92
C GLY A 181 0.40 3.16 -9.40
N ILE A 182 1.21 4.07 -8.87
CA ILE A 182 1.33 4.29 -7.43
C ILE A 182 0.17 5.20 -6.99
N PRO A 183 -0.64 4.80 -5.98
CA PRO A 183 -1.77 5.58 -5.48
C PRO A 183 -1.30 6.80 -4.66
N ILE A 184 -1.20 7.96 -5.30
CA ILE A 184 -0.61 9.18 -4.71
C ILE A 184 -1.37 9.74 -3.51
N GLU A 185 -2.66 9.48 -3.43
CA GLU A 185 -3.51 9.87 -2.31
C GLU A 185 -3.12 9.15 -1.01
N LEU A 186 -2.37 8.05 -1.11
CA LEU A 186 -1.89 7.26 0.00
C LEU A 186 -0.46 7.57 0.42
N VAL A 187 0.25 8.46 -0.29
CA VAL A 187 1.57 8.93 0.17
C VAL A 187 1.38 9.54 1.57
N PRO A 188 2.10 9.03 2.60
CA PRO A 188 1.79 9.32 4.00
C PRO A 188 2.40 10.63 4.46
N ILE A 189 2.30 11.66 3.62
CA ILE A 189 2.73 13.02 3.92
C ILE A 189 1.68 14.00 3.39
N THR A 190 1.46 15.07 4.13
CA THR A 190 0.65 16.21 3.69
C THR A 190 1.49 17.15 2.81
N ASN A 191 0.83 18.10 2.16
CA ASN A 191 1.51 19.15 1.39
C ASN A 191 2.35 20.10 2.28
N THR A 192 2.17 20.02 3.61
CA THR A 192 2.93 20.76 4.63
C THR A 192 4.11 19.96 5.18
N GLY A 193 4.36 18.76 4.67
CA GLY A 193 5.42 17.87 5.19
C GLY A 193 5.04 17.07 6.43
N THR A 194 3.81 17.18 6.93
CA THR A 194 3.35 16.43 8.11
C THR A 194 3.11 14.97 7.77
N ILE A 195 3.75 14.06 8.51
CA ILE A 195 3.63 12.62 8.30
C ILE A 195 2.26 12.13 8.79
N LYS A 196 1.52 11.45 7.91
CA LYS A 196 0.24 10.83 8.23
C LYS A 196 0.50 9.46 8.86
N THR A 197 0.12 9.28 10.11
CA THR A 197 0.37 8.03 10.86
C THR A 197 -0.88 7.20 11.14
N THR A 198 -2.05 7.61 10.66
CA THR A 198 -3.32 6.93 10.98
C THR A 198 -3.33 5.47 10.54
N TYR A 199 -3.05 5.19 9.26
CA TYR A 199 -2.93 3.82 8.77
C TYR A 199 -1.75 3.09 9.38
N TRP A 200 -0.66 3.81 9.62
CA TRP A 200 0.54 3.21 10.16
C TRP A 200 0.34 2.65 11.57
N LYS A 201 -0.33 3.41 12.44
CA LYS A 201 -0.70 2.94 13.78
C LYS A 201 -1.64 1.75 13.72
N GLN A 202 -2.54 1.69 12.75
CA GLN A 202 -3.41 0.53 12.51
C GLN A 202 -2.61 -0.70 12.08
N TRP A 203 -1.67 -0.53 11.14
CA TRP A 203 -0.79 -1.60 10.67
C TRP A 203 0.08 -2.17 11.80
N ILE A 204 0.66 -1.31 12.65
CA ILE A 204 1.43 -1.75 13.82
C ILE A 204 0.59 -2.64 14.75
N ARG A 205 -0.65 -2.24 15.07
CA ARG A 205 -1.55 -3.05 15.92
C ARG A 205 -1.94 -4.38 15.28
N LEU A 206 -2.16 -4.37 13.96
CA LEU A 206 -2.42 -5.58 13.21
C LEU A 206 -1.23 -6.54 13.31
N ARG A 207 0.00 -6.04 13.11
CA ARG A 207 1.20 -6.87 13.21
C ARG A 207 1.44 -7.41 14.61
N ASP A 208 1.22 -6.60 15.63
CA ASP A 208 1.25 -7.03 17.03
C ASP A 208 0.33 -8.25 17.27
N THR A 209 -0.89 -8.18 16.73
CA THR A 209 -1.86 -9.28 16.83
C THR A 209 -1.41 -10.51 16.02
N LEU A 210 -1.00 -10.32 14.77
CA LEU A 210 -0.58 -11.42 13.88
C LEU A 210 0.66 -12.15 14.42
N ASP A 211 1.65 -11.41 14.89
CA ASP A 211 2.88 -11.99 15.43
C ASP A 211 2.61 -12.73 16.74
N GLY A 212 1.74 -12.19 17.61
CA GLY A 212 1.30 -12.87 18.82
C GLY A 212 0.56 -14.19 18.53
N MET A 213 -0.27 -14.23 17.48
CA MET A 213 -0.93 -15.47 17.03
C MET A 213 0.08 -16.49 16.52
N LYS A 214 1.05 -16.07 15.68
CA LYS A 214 2.11 -16.95 15.17
C LYS A 214 2.97 -17.51 16.31
N ALA A 215 3.34 -16.69 17.29
CA ALA A 215 4.12 -17.11 18.45
C ALA A 215 3.40 -18.19 19.26
N LYS A 216 2.10 -18.00 19.54
CA LYS A 216 1.28 -19.01 20.25
C LYS A 216 1.17 -20.30 19.45
N GLN A 217 0.96 -20.22 18.14
CA GLN A 217 0.90 -21.40 17.28
C GLN A 217 2.22 -22.19 17.29
N GLN A 218 3.36 -21.49 17.25
CA GLN A 218 4.67 -22.12 17.33
C GLN A 218 4.90 -22.83 18.68
N GLN A 219 4.48 -22.21 19.79
CA GLN A 219 4.57 -22.84 21.12
C GLN A 219 3.71 -24.10 21.23
N ILE A 220 2.51 -24.12 20.64
CA ILE A 220 1.66 -25.32 20.61
C ILE A 220 2.35 -26.46 19.85
N ILE A 221 3.00 -26.17 18.73
CA ILE A 221 3.74 -27.18 17.93
C ILE A 221 4.93 -27.74 18.73
N ILE A 222 5.67 -26.88 19.43
CA ILE A 222 6.83 -27.30 20.23
C ILE A 222 6.40 -28.15 21.44
N ASN A 223 5.35 -27.74 22.15
CA ASN A 223 4.89 -28.42 23.37
C ASN A 223 4.04 -29.67 23.07
N GLY A 224 3.38 -29.71 21.91
CA GLY A 224 2.49 -30.79 21.48
C GLY A 224 3.16 -31.97 20.78
N GLY A 225 4.49 -31.94 20.59
CA GLY A 225 5.27 -32.97 19.89
C GLY A 225 5.47 -34.28 20.66
N GLY A 226 4.60 -34.62 21.62
CA GLY A 226 4.79 -35.75 22.53
C GLY A 226 3.85 -36.94 22.38
N ASP A 227 2.73 -36.85 21.65
CA ASP A 227 1.80 -37.98 21.54
C ASP A 227 1.06 -37.96 20.21
N TYR A 228 1.68 -38.51 19.16
CA TYR A 228 1.00 -38.90 17.93
C TYR A 228 0.14 -40.15 18.21
N GLY A 229 -0.85 -40.00 19.09
CA GLY A 229 -1.95 -40.94 19.23
C GLY A 229 -2.90 -40.77 18.05
N GLU A 230 -2.75 -41.61 17.05
CA GLU A 230 -3.44 -41.63 15.74
C GLU A 230 -4.97 -41.87 15.80
N ASN A 231 -5.62 -41.79 16.97
CA ASN A 231 -7.00 -42.27 17.17
C ASN A 231 -7.92 -41.24 17.84
N SER A 232 -8.14 -40.08 17.23
CA SER A 232 -9.21 -39.16 17.66
C SER A 232 -9.96 -38.55 16.49
N SER A 233 -10.57 -39.43 15.70
CA SER A 233 -11.69 -39.14 14.80
C SER A 233 -12.98 -38.88 15.62
N GLY A 234 -13.00 -37.81 16.41
CA GLY A 234 -14.09 -37.54 17.36
C GLY A 234 -14.32 -36.05 17.60
N GLY A 235 -15.08 -35.44 16.69
CA GLY A 235 -15.74 -34.14 16.77
C GLY A 235 -15.63 -33.32 18.06
N ALA A 236 -14.72 -32.36 18.08
CA ALA A 236 -14.90 -31.11 18.80
C ALA A 236 -14.32 -29.98 17.94
N ALA A 237 -15.18 -29.41 17.09
CA ALA A 237 -14.90 -28.19 16.37
C ALA A 237 -14.65 -27.07 17.38
N ASN A 238 -13.38 -26.85 17.73
CA ASN A 238 -12.94 -25.68 18.47
C ASN A 238 -13.20 -24.45 17.58
N ASN A 239 -14.41 -23.90 17.70
CA ASN A 239 -14.98 -22.78 16.96
C ASN A 239 -14.27 -21.42 17.20
N ASN A 240 -13.05 -21.41 17.73
CA ASN A 240 -12.20 -20.22 17.73
C ASN A 240 -11.49 -20.07 16.37
N SER A 241 -12.26 -20.14 15.29
CA SER A 241 -11.85 -19.63 13.98
C SER A 241 -11.68 -18.13 14.12
N PHE A 242 -10.47 -17.69 14.49
CA PHE A 242 -10.15 -16.27 14.48
C PHE A 242 -10.52 -15.69 13.11
N PRO A 243 -11.14 -14.50 13.06
CA PRO A 243 -11.47 -13.86 11.80
C PRO A 243 -10.19 -13.69 10.98
N ILE A 244 -10.22 -14.08 9.71
CA ILE A 244 -9.08 -13.97 8.81
C ILE A 244 -8.76 -12.47 8.63
N MET A 245 -7.70 -12.00 9.27
CA MET A 245 -7.22 -10.63 9.14
C MET A 245 -6.35 -10.52 7.90
N ILE A 246 -6.73 -9.65 6.98
CA ILE A 246 -6.02 -9.44 5.72
C ILE A 246 -5.28 -8.10 5.80
N GLU A 247 -3.95 -8.17 5.82
CA GLU A 247 -3.08 -6.99 5.89
C GLU A 247 -3.15 -6.14 4.62
N CYS A 248 -2.99 -6.77 3.46
CA CYS A 248 -3.00 -6.12 2.15
C CYS A 248 -3.84 -6.96 1.16
N PRO A 249 -4.90 -6.39 0.55
CA PRO A 249 -5.72 -7.09 -0.45
C PRO A 249 -4.86 -7.60 -1.61
N GLY A 250 -5.24 -8.75 -2.17
CA GLY A 250 -4.65 -9.27 -3.39
C GLY A 250 -5.15 -8.52 -4.63
N SER A 251 -4.46 -8.64 -5.75
CA SER A 251 -4.82 -7.87 -6.97
C SER A 251 -6.17 -8.26 -7.57
N THR A 252 -6.69 -9.44 -7.25
CA THR A 252 -8.01 -9.91 -7.71
C THR A 252 -9.12 -9.59 -6.71
N ASP A 253 -8.78 -9.12 -5.51
CA ASP A 253 -9.76 -8.80 -4.47
C ASP A 253 -10.53 -7.51 -4.82
N VAL A 254 -11.84 -7.57 -4.66
CA VAL A 254 -12.75 -6.42 -4.79
C VAL A 254 -12.96 -5.82 -3.41
N ILE A 255 -12.57 -4.57 -3.24
CA ILE A 255 -12.51 -3.91 -1.94
C ILE A 255 -13.58 -2.81 -1.83
N PHE A 256 -14.30 -2.82 -0.71
CA PHE A 256 -15.32 -1.83 -0.37
C PHE A 256 -14.88 -1.02 0.84
N ARG A 257 -14.90 0.30 0.68
CA ARG A 257 -14.60 1.24 1.76
C ARG A 257 -15.39 2.53 1.59
N ALA A 258 -16.02 2.98 2.66
CA ALA A 258 -16.71 4.26 2.66
C ALA A 258 -15.71 5.42 2.52
N GLY A 259 -16.08 6.44 1.73
CA GLY A 259 -15.35 7.71 1.68
C GLY A 259 -14.02 7.72 0.93
N THR A 260 -13.59 6.61 0.30
CA THR A 260 -12.36 6.58 -0.50
C THR A 260 -12.65 5.93 -1.85
N THR A 261 -12.30 6.62 -2.94
CA THR A 261 -12.42 6.07 -4.29
C THR A 261 -11.32 5.05 -4.52
N LEU A 262 -11.59 3.78 -4.20
CA LEU A 262 -10.68 2.65 -4.44
C LEU A 262 -10.75 2.17 -5.90
N ILE A 263 -10.98 3.10 -6.82
CA ILE A 263 -11.13 2.83 -8.26
C ILE A 263 -9.81 2.35 -8.86
N CYS A 264 -8.69 2.79 -8.28
CA CYS A 264 -7.35 2.44 -8.75
C CYS A 264 -6.89 1.05 -8.30
N HIS A 265 -7.62 0.36 -7.41
CA HIS A 265 -7.26 -1.00 -7.03
C HIS A 265 -7.48 -1.96 -8.22
N PRO A 266 -6.51 -2.83 -8.57
CA PRO A 266 -6.62 -3.70 -9.75
C PRO A 266 -7.90 -4.56 -9.77
N GLY A 267 -8.29 -5.11 -8.61
CA GLY A 267 -9.51 -5.91 -8.51
C GLY A 267 -10.79 -5.11 -8.69
N ASN A 268 -10.79 -3.83 -8.29
CA ASN A 268 -11.92 -2.93 -8.51
C ASN A 268 -12.00 -2.47 -9.98
N ALA A 269 -10.86 -2.27 -10.65
CA ALA A 269 -10.83 -1.99 -12.08
C ALA A 269 -11.36 -3.18 -12.89
N MET A 270 -10.92 -4.40 -12.57
CA MET A 270 -11.45 -5.64 -13.15
C MET A 270 -12.97 -5.77 -12.90
N PHE A 271 -13.42 -5.54 -11.67
CA PHE A 271 -14.83 -5.58 -11.31
C PHE A 271 -15.68 -4.54 -12.07
N GLN A 272 -15.15 -3.34 -12.31
CA GLN A 272 -15.82 -2.33 -13.14
C GLN A 272 -15.98 -2.78 -14.59
N ASN A 273 -14.94 -3.39 -15.17
CA ASN A 273 -15.03 -3.95 -16.52
C ASN A 273 -16.07 -5.06 -16.61
N LEU A 274 -16.19 -5.91 -15.58
CA LEU A 274 -17.25 -6.92 -15.50
C LEU A 274 -18.63 -6.29 -15.46
N MET A 275 -18.85 -5.28 -14.60
CA MET A 275 -20.11 -4.55 -14.53
C MET A 275 -20.47 -3.87 -15.86
N GLU A 276 -19.48 -3.30 -16.55
CA GLU A 276 -19.66 -2.69 -17.85
C GLU A 276 -20.08 -3.71 -18.91
N SER A 277 -19.37 -4.85 -18.99
CA SER A 277 -19.68 -5.92 -19.95
C SER A 277 -21.08 -6.52 -19.76
N LYS A 278 -21.58 -6.53 -18.52
CA LYS A 278 -22.89 -7.06 -18.14
C LYS A 278 -24.00 -6.02 -18.07
N GLN A 279 -23.70 -4.75 -18.37
CA GLN A 279 -24.63 -3.65 -18.16
C GLN A 279 -25.89 -3.76 -19.03
N TYR A 280 -25.75 -4.12 -20.30
CA TYR A 280 -26.87 -4.25 -21.22
C TYR A 280 -27.82 -5.39 -20.79
N GLU A 281 -27.26 -6.58 -20.53
CA GLU A 281 -27.99 -7.75 -20.02
C GLU A 281 -28.78 -7.41 -18.75
N HIS A 282 -28.12 -6.76 -17.78
CA HIS A 282 -28.77 -6.30 -16.55
C HIS A 282 -29.89 -5.27 -16.79
N SER A 283 -29.78 -4.45 -17.84
CA SER A 283 -30.75 -3.37 -18.10
C SER A 283 -32.08 -3.86 -18.66
N ILE A 284 -32.05 -4.92 -19.48
CA ILE A 284 -33.24 -5.52 -20.10
C ILE A 284 -33.82 -6.68 -19.29
N ALA A 285 -33.03 -7.23 -18.35
CA ALA A 285 -33.44 -8.37 -17.54
C ALA A 285 -34.60 -8.06 -16.59
N SER A 286 -35.44 -9.07 -16.36
CA SER A 286 -36.41 -9.12 -15.26
C SER A 286 -35.70 -9.10 -13.90
N GLN A 287 -36.44 -8.99 -12.80
CA GLN A 287 -35.84 -9.00 -11.46
C GLN A 287 -35.03 -10.28 -11.18
N VAL A 288 -35.55 -11.44 -11.62
CA VAL A 288 -34.86 -12.73 -11.52
C VAL A 288 -33.60 -12.73 -12.39
N GLY A 289 -33.68 -12.20 -13.61
CA GLY A 289 -32.52 -12.09 -14.51
C GLY A 289 -31.43 -11.16 -13.95
N LYS A 290 -31.79 -10.05 -13.31
CA LYS A 290 -30.83 -9.16 -12.65
C LYS A 290 -30.05 -9.86 -11.54
N MET A 291 -30.74 -10.70 -10.75
CA MET A 291 -30.08 -11.53 -9.74
C MET A 291 -29.12 -12.54 -10.37
N ALA A 292 -29.48 -13.15 -11.51
CA ALA A 292 -28.60 -14.04 -12.25
C ALA A 292 -27.35 -13.32 -12.77
N VAL A 293 -27.50 -12.10 -13.31
CA VAL A 293 -26.37 -11.27 -13.75
C VAL A 293 -25.45 -10.91 -12.59
N ILE A 294 -26.01 -10.49 -11.44
CA ILE A 294 -25.22 -10.17 -10.23
C ILE A 294 -24.45 -11.40 -9.75
N ARG A 295 -25.10 -12.58 -9.71
CA ARG A 295 -24.45 -13.85 -9.35
C ARG A 295 -23.31 -14.17 -10.33
N SER A 296 -23.52 -14.02 -11.63
CA SER A 296 -22.48 -14.23 -12.65
C SER A 296 -21.25 -13.34 -12.43
N ILE A 297 -21.43 -12.07 -12.07
CA ILE A 297 -20.31 -11.17 -11.75
C ILE A 297 -19.56 -11.65 -10.50
N ILE A 298 -20.28 -12.11 -9.46
CA ILE A 298 -19.68 -12.63 -8.22
C ILE A 298 -18.87 -13.89 -8.51
N ASP A 299 -19.43 -14.81 -9.28
CA ASP A 299 -18.79 -16.07 -9.62
C ASP A 299 -17.54 -15.82 -10.47
N GLU A 300 -17.57 -14.87 -11.41
CA GLU A 300 -16.40 -14.49 -12.21
C GLU A 300 -15.24 -13.93 -11.36
N VAL A 301 -15.53 -13.10 -10.36
CA VAL A 301 -14.50 -12.61 -9.42
C VAL A 301 -13.91 -13.79 -8.63
N LYS A 302 -14.74 -14.71 -8.15
CA LYS A 302 -14.30 -15.88 -7.38
C LYS A 302 -13.52 -16.89 -8.22
N ASN A 303 -13.92 -17.11 -9.47
CA ASN A 303 -13.22 -17.99 -10.41
C ASN A 303 -11.80 -17.50 -10.71
N ARG A 304 -11.55 -16.19 -10.56
CA ARG A 304 -10.22 -15.58 -10.65
C ARG A 304 -9.45 -15.61 -9.32
N GLY A 305 -9.97 -16.28 -8.30
CA GLY A 305 -9.42 -16.30 -6.94
C GLY A 305 -9.55 -14.98 -6.19
N GLY A 306 -10.46 -14.09 -6.62
CA GLY A 306 -10.75 -12.82 -5.95
C GLY A 306 -11.76 -12.98 -4.82
N ARG A 307 -11.61 -12.20 -3.77
CA ARG A 307 -12.57 -12.09 -2.65
C ARG A 307 -13.26 -10.74 -2.67
N PHE A 308 -14.34 -10.62 -1.90
CA PHE A 308 -14.98 -9.34 -1.65
C PHE A 308 -14.68 -8.91 -0.22
N LEU A 309 -13.92 -7.82 -0.07
CA LEU A 309 -13.37 -7.40 1.20
C LEU A 309 -13.96 -6.07 1.67
N GLN A 310 -14.03 -5.90 2.98
CA GLN A 310 -14.37 -4.66 3.65
C GLN A 310 -13.28 -4.23 4.62
N TRP A 311 -13.13 -2.91 4.78
CA TRP A 311 -12.24 -2.34 5.78
C TRP A 311 -12.88 -2.46 7.16
N ASP A 312 -12.22 -3.13 8.08
CA ASP A 312 -12.59 -3.23 9.49
C ASP A 312 -12.18 -1.94 10.21
N SER A 313 -13.02 -1.47 11.14
CA SER A 313 -12.73 -0.27 11.94
C SER A 313 -11.46 -0.41 12.80
N ARG A 314 -11.05 -1.64 13.10
CA ARG A 314 -9.81 -1.96 13.82
C ARG A 314 -8.56 -1.77 12.95
N GLY A 315 -8.70 -1.63 11.63
CA GLY A 315 -7.62 -1.18 10.75
C GLY A 315 -7.02 -2.25 9.83
N TRP A 316 -7.79 -3.25 9.44
CA TRP A 316 -7.38 -4.30 8.50
C TRP A 316 -8.53 -4.68 7.58
N TRP A 317 -8.26 -5.48 6.55
CA TRP A 317 -9.29 -6.02 5.67
C TRP A 317 -9.87 -7.30 6.23
N THR A 318 -11.18 -7.48 6.03
CA THR A 318 -11.89 -8.72 6.31
C THR A 318 -12.71 -9.12 5.10
N GLU A 319 -12.83 -10.41 4.84
CA GLU A 319 -13.74 -10.91 3.81
C GLU A 319 -15.20 -10.73 4.26
N PHE A 320 -16.10 -10.43 3.32
CA PHE A 320 -17.52 -10.37 3.62
C PHE A 320 -18.04 -11.74 4.07
N ASN A 321 -18.69 -11.75 5.23
CA ASN A 321 -19.35 -12.93 5.75
C ASN A 321 -20.73 -13.12 5.08
N GLY A 322 -20.88 -14.22 4.33
CA GLY A 322 -22.16 -14.66 3.79
C GLY A 322 -22.45 -14.23 2.35
N LYS A 323 -22.97 -15.18 1.56
CA LYS A 323 -23.29 -14.98 0.13
C LYS A 323 -24.31 -13.86 -0.09
N SER A 324 -25.30 -13.74 0.79
CA SER A 324 -26.37 -12.74 0.70
C SER A 324 -25.83 -11.31 0.84
N TYR A 325 -24.85 -11.09 1.72
CA TYR A 325 -24.26 -9.78 1.94
C TYR A 325 -23.40 -9.34 0.74
N VAL A 326 -22.58 -10.24 0.21
CA VAL A 326 -21.82 -10.02 -1.03
C VAL A 326 -22.77 -9.65 -2.18
N HIS A 327 -23.85 -10.41 -2.35
CA HIS A 327 -24.87 -10.14 -3.37
C HIS A 327 -25.47 -8.75 -3.24
N ALA A 328 -25.88 -8.34 -2.04
CA ALA A 328 -26.44 -7.01 -1.80
C ALA A 328 -25.44 -5.90 -2.15
N LYS A 329 -24.15 -6.06 -1.79
CA LYS A 329 -23.10 -5.07 -2.09
C LYS A 329 -22.82 -4.95 -3.59
N VAL A 330 -22.76 -6.08 -4.31
CA VAL A 330 -22.56 -6.07 -5.76
C VAL A 330 -23.79 -5.49 -6.47
N ALA A 331 -25.01 -5.79 -6.02
CA ALA A 331 -26.23 -5.20 -6.56
C ALA A 331 -26.23 -3.67 -6.46
N VAL A 332 -25.86 -3.13 -5.29
CA VAL A 332 -25.70 -1.68 -5.08
C VAL A 332 -24.61 -1.10 -6.00
N ALA A 333 -23.46 -1.77 -6.09
CA ALA A 333 -22.35 -1.31 -6.94
C ALA A 333 -22.74 -1.24 -8.43
N VAL A 334 -23.47 -2.25 -8.95
CA VAL A 334 -23.98 -2.29 -10.33
C VAL A 334 -24.97 -1.14 -10.58
N ARG A 335 -25.91 -0.93 -9.65
CA ARG A 335 -26.87 0.18 -9.72
C ARG A 335 -26.14 1.53 -9.76
N ASP A 336 -25.20 1.75 -8.85
CA ASP A 336 -24.49 3.03 -8.74
C ASP A 336 -23.55 3.24 -9.94
N PHE A 337 -22.98 2.17 -10.50
CA PHE A 337 -22.19 2.21 -11.73
C PHE A 337 -23.02 2.73 -12.92
N LYS A 338 -24.25 2.22 -13.09
CA LYS A 338 -25.19 2.71 -14.12
C LYS A 338 -25.46 4.21 -13.95
N SER A 339 -25.79 4.65 -12.72
CA SER A 339 -26.07 6.07 -12.44
C SER A 339 -24.88 6.97 -12.77
N ARG A 340 -23.65 6.55 -12.42
CA ARG A 340 -22.44 7.30 -12.76
C ARG A 340 -22.17 7.38 -14.26
N LYS A 341 -22.42 6.29 -15.00
CA LYS A 341 -22.24 6.27 -16.46
C LYS A 341 -23.21 7.22 -17.16
N ILE A 342 -24.49 7.22 -16.75
CA ILE A 342 -25.49 8.17 -17.26
C ILE A 342 -25.09 9.61 -16.93
N ALA A 343 -24.69 9.89 -15.69
CA ALA A 343 -24.23 11.22 -15.29
C ALA A 343 -23.01 11.68 -16.11
N LYS A 344 -22.07 10.78 -16.42
CA LYS A 344 -20.90 11.07 -17.26
C LYS A 344 -21.30 11.37 -18.71
N GLN A 345 -22.23 10.60 -19.29
CA GLN A 345 -22.75 10.85 -20.63
C GLN A 345 -23.48 12.20 -20.71
N ASN A 346 -24.31 12.52 -19.73
CA ASN A 346 -25.03 13.80 -19.70
C ASN A 346 -24.08 15.01 -19.58
N ARG A 347 -22.97 14.87 -18.85
CA ARG A 347 -21.92 15.91 -18.78
C ARG A 347 -21.22 16.14 -20.12
N GLN A 348 -21.01 15.09 -20.91
CA GLN A 348 -20.38 15.21 -22.24
C GLN A 348 -21.33 15.81 -23.27
N ILE A 349 -22.63 15.55 -23.15
CA ILE A 349 -23.65 16.10 -24.05
C ILE A 349 -23.89 17.59 -23.78
N CYS A 350 -23.61 18.05 -22.55
CA CYS A 350 -23.54 19.46 -22.22
C CYS A 350 -22.28 20.08 -22.85
N ASN A 351 -22.27 20.17 -24.19
CA ASN A 351 -21.41 21.04 -24.97
C ASN A 351 -21.79 22.48 -24.59
N SER A 352 -21.35 22.93 -23.41
CA SER A 352 -21.24 24.35 -23.13
C SER A 352 -20.25 24.88 -24.17
N SER A 353 -20.78 25.43 -25.25
CA SER A 353 -20.06 26.24 -26.20
C SER A 353 -19.44 27.39 -25.40
N THR A 354 -18.20 27.20 -24.95
CA THR A 354 -17.38 28.27 -24.38
C THR A 354 -17.17 29.41 -25.39
N SER A 355 -17.44 29.16 -26.68
CA SER A 355 -17.57 30.20 -27.71
C SER A 355 -18.74 31.18 -27.48
N LEU A 356 -19.80 30.81 -26.76
CA LEU A 356 -20.87 31.76 -26.38
C LEU A 356 -20.42 32.74 -25.29
N PHE A 357 -19.37 32.41 -24.53
CA PHE A 357 -18.81 33.29 -23.50
C PHE A 357 -17.66 34.16 -24.00
N GLN A 358 -17.00 33.81 -25.11
CA GLN A 358 -15.94 34.64 -25.72
C GLN A 358 -16.40 36.04 -26.14
N ASN A 359 -17.71 36.27 -26.30
CA ASN A 359 -18.27 37.58 -26.65
C ASN A 359 -18.77 38.40 -25.44
N GLN A 360 -18.59 37.91 -24.20
CA GLN A 360 -19.06 38.63 -23.00
C GLN A 360 -17.97 39.44 -22.27
N ASP A 361 -16.70 39.25 -22.61
CA ASP A 361 -15.57 39.95 -21.95
C ASP A 361 -15.44 41.45 -22.30
N GLY A 362 -16.31 41.97 -23.18
CA GLY A 362 -16.31 43.40 -23.57
C GLY A 362 -17.29 44.29 -22.80
N LYS A 363 -18.30 43.74 -22.11
CA LYS A 363 -19.29 44.55 -21.38
C LYS A 363 -18.91 44.65 -19.91
N LYS A 364 -18.07 45.64 -19.59
CA LYS A 364 -17.86 46.12 -18.22
C LYS A 364 -19.22 46.25 -17.53
N ARG A 365 -19.51 45.37 -16.56
CA ARG A 365 -20.60 45.58 -15.61
C ARG A 365 -20.36 46.92 -14.95
N LYS A 366 -21.20 47.91 -15.24
CA LYS A 366 -21.29 49.13 -14.43
C LYS A 366 -21.59 48.67 -13.01
N LEU A 367 -20.63 48.82 -12.11
CA LEU A 367 -20.90 48.80 -10.68
C LEU A 367 -21.88 49.94 -10.42
N SER A 368 -23.13 49.60 -10.10
CA SER A 368 -24.06 50.56 -9.52
C SER A 368 -23.56 50.86 -8.11
N THR A 369 -22.83 51.95 -7.96
CA THR A 369 -22.64 52.60 -6.67
C THR A 369 -24.00 53.17 -6.25
N ASN A 370 -24.79 52.36 -5.54
CA ASN A 370 -25.88 52.90 -4.73
C ASN A 370 -25.25 53.45 -3.46
N GLY A 371 -25.07 54.76 -3.44
CA GLY A 371 -24.88 55.53 -2.22
C GLY A 371 -26.23 55.88 -1.58
N THR A 372 -26.14 56.17 -0.28
CA THR A 372 -27.11 56.86 0.61
C THR A 372 -28.38 56.07 0.97
N ASN A 373 -28.77 55.91 2.25
CA ASN A 373 -28.52 56.72 3.46
C ASN A 373 -27.99 55.91 4.64
#